data_AF-A0A3Q9I7I0-F1
#
_entry.id   AF-A0A3Q9I7I0-F1
#
_cell.length_a   1.000
_cell.length_b   1.000
_cell.length_c   1.000
_cell.angle_alpha   90.00
_cell.angle_beta   90.00
_cell.angle_gamma   90.00
#
_symmetry.space_group_name_H-M   'P 1'
#
loop_
_entity.id
_entity.type
_entity.pdbx_description
1 polymer ?
#
loop_
_entity_poly.entity_id
_entity_poly.type
_entity_poly.pdbx_seq_one_letter_code
_entity_poly.pdbx_strand_id
1 'polypeptide(L)'
;MRLTLSLSRFVSVMALAASISLGGQVMAQPPMPHSGGGGMPQLTEEQKQLMMEVQQTQQALQKTQEQLRAIQDKVYQSNPDLVKQKDALQQAISKKMSSGGYDADKELDALKAMVEKYNTGQEKPTQAEIQDFQKRQQAFQMRQQQAFQDPDIRAKAEALQQNLKAKIQASGPEGKALIADLEKQVQKLETLRAKAATMMKR
;
A
#
# COMPACT_ATOMS: atom_id res chain seq x y z
N MET A 1 20.76 -34.29 10.37
CA MET A 1 20.17 -33.23 9.51
C MET A 1 19.62 -32.14 10.41
N ARG A 2 20.30 -30.98 10.49
CA ARG A 2 19.83 -29.81 11.24
C ARG A 2 19.15 -28.87 10.23
N LEU A 3 17.84 -28.70 10.35
CA LEU A 3 17.08 -27.69 9.63
C LEU A 3 17.34 -26.34 10.29
N THR A 4 18.25 -25.56 9.72
CA THR A 4 18.38 -24.14 10.04
C THR A 4 17.21 -23.40 9.41
N LEU A 5 16.18 -23.07 10.21
CA LEU A 5 15.18 -22.08 9.81
C LEU A 5 15.88 -20.72 9.70
N SER A 6 16.10 -20.29 8.45
CA SER A 6 16.61 -18.96 8.12
C SER A 6 15.56 -17.91 8.51
N LEU A 7 15.85 -17.15 9.57
CA LEU A 7 15.10 -16.03 10.14
C LEU A 7 15.04 -14.76 9.25
N SER A 8 15.13 -14.89 7.93
CA SER A 8 15.41 -13.75 7.03
C SER A 8 14.39 -13.63 5.89
N ARG A 9 13.10 -13.44 6.19
CA ARG A 9 12.07 -13.17 5.18
C ARG A 9 10.91 -12.27 5.63
N PHE A 10 11.15 -11.26 6.47
CA PHE A 10 10.13 -10.21 6.66
C PHE A 10 10.76 -8.83 6.78
N VAL A 11 11.49 -8.45 5.73
CA VAL A 11 11.61 -7.03 5.36
C VAL A 11 10.25 -6.69 4.77
N SER A 12 9.30 -6.34 5.65
CA SER A 12 7.99 -5.81 5.24
C SER A 12 8.24 -4.75 4.19
N VAL A 13 7.69 -5.03 3.01
CA VAL A 13 7.52 -4.10 1.92
C VAL A 13 6.80 -2.90 2.53
N MET A 14 7.57 -1.86 2.88
CA MET A 14 7.05 -0.50 2.83
C MET A 14 6.73 -0.32 1.37
N ALA A 15 5.52 -0.74 1.02
CA ALA A 15 4.94 -0.49 -0.26
C ALA A 15 5.01 1.02 -0.38
N LEU A 16 5.89 1.43 -1.27
CA LEU A 16 5.89 2.72 -1.91
C LEU A 16 4.62 2.88 -2.77
N ALA A 17 3.48 2.36 -2.29
CA ALA A 17 2.20 2.99 -2.45
C ALA A 17 2.23 4.20 -1.52
N ALA A 18 3.01 5.20 -1.90
CA ALA A 18 2.71 6.58 -1.57
C ALA A 18 1.26 6.75 -2.00
N SER A 19 0.40 6.64 -1.00
CA SER A 19 -0.99 6.98 -1.03
C SER A 19 -1.07 8.42 -1.52
N ILE A 20 -1.24 8.57 -2.84
CA ILE A 20 -1.97 9.68 -3.42
C ILE A 20 -3.43 9.47 -2.98
N SER A 21 -3.67 9.63 -1.68
CA SER A 21 -4.95 10.01 -1.13
C SER A 21 -5.06 11.52 -1.34
N LEU A 22 -5.19 11.91 -2.62
CA LEU A 22 -5.85 13.17 -2.96
C LEU A 22 -7.23 13.09 -2.30
N GLY A 23 -7.56 14.10 -1.49
CA GLY A 23 -8.78 14.18 -0.71
C GLY A 23 -10.02 13.75 -1.48
N GLY A 24 -10.41 12.50 -1.27
CA GLY A 24 -11.72 11.99 -1.61
C GLY A 24 -12.47 11.89 -0.31
N GLN A 25 -13.34 12.86 -0.05
CA GLN A 25 -14.37 12.75 0.98
C GLN A 25 -15.01 11.36 0.86
N VAL A 26 -14.98 10.60 1.95
CA VAL A 26 -15.78 9.39 2.09
C VAL A 26 -17.23 9.87 2.14
N MET A 27 -17.83 10.08 0.97
CA MET A 27 -19.25 10.32 0.88
C MET A 27 -19.92 9.03 1.34
N ALA A 28 -20.56 9.11 2.50
CA ALA A 28 -21.47 8.11 3.01
C ALA A 28 -22.37 7.63 1.86
N GLN A 29 -22.35 6.33 1.60
CA GLN A 29 -23.25 5.71 0.63
C GLN A 29 -24.70 6.04 1.04
N PRO A 30 -25.49 6.70 0.16
CA PRO A 30 -26.93 6.73 0.35
C PRO A 30 -27.46 5.29 0.28
N PRO A 31 -28.48 4.94 1.08
CA PRO A 31 -29.09 3.61 1.01
C PRO A 31 -29.67 3.37 -0.38
N MET A 32 -29.23 2.30 -1.03
CA MET A 32 -29.76 1.87 -2.33
C MET A 32 -31.22 1.42 -2.16
N PRO A 33 -32.18 2.03 -2.87
CA PRO A 33 -33.54 1.51 -2.92
C PRO A 33 -33.54 0.21 -3.72
N HIS A 34 -34.03 -0.87 -3.09
CA HIS A 34 -34.46 -2.07 -3.81
C HIS A 34 -35.67 -1.71 -4.67
N SER A 35 -35.47 -1.55 -5.98
CA SER A 35 -36.55 -1.55 -6.97
C SER A 35 -36.25 -2.62 -8.02
N GLY A 36 -37.22 -3.51 -8.23
CA GLY A 36 -37.11 -4.69 -9.08
C GLY A 36 -36.93 -4.43 -10.57
N GLY A 37 -36.72 -5.53 -11.29
CA GLY A 37 -36.93 -5.70 -12.74
C GLY A 37 -36.38 -4.60 -13.64
N GLY A 38 -35.12 -4.73 -14.08
CA GLY A 38 -34.56 -3.87 -15.11
C GLY A 38 -33.23 -4.43 -15.58
N GLY A 39 -33.08 -4.60 -16.90
CA GLY A 39 -31.89 -5.16 -17.52
C GLY A 39 -30.61 -4.46 -17.05
N MET A 40 -29.51 -5.23 -16.96
CA MET A 40 -28.17 -4.69 -16.79
C MET A 40 -28.02 -3.44 -17.67
N PRO A 41 -27.69 -2.26 -17.10
CA PRO A 41 -27.46 -1.08 -17.91
C PRO A 41 -26.41 -1.45 -18.96
N GLN A 42 -26.79 -1.37 -20.23
CA GLN A 42 -25.86 -1.67 -21.32
C GLN A 42 -24.78 -0.60 -21.30
N LEU A 43 -23.55 -1.01 -20.97
CA LEU A 43 -22.38 -0.14 -21.07
C LEU A 43 -22.28 0.37 -22.51
N THR A 44 -22.08 1.68 -22.66
CA THR A 44 -21.76 2.26 -23.97
C THR A 44 -20.45 1.68 -24.48
N GLU A 45 -20.23 1.73 -25.79
CA GLU A 45 -18.97 1.23 -26.38
C GLU A 45 -17.74 1.94 -25.80
N GLU A 46 -17.87 3.24 -25.54
CA GLU A 46 -16.85 4.07 -24.88
C GLU A 46 -16.59 3.62 -23.43
N GLN A 47 -17.63 3.25 -22.68
CA GLN A 47 -17.49 2.71 -21.32
C GLN A 47 -16.82 1.34 -21.32
N LYS A 48 -17.14 0.46 -22.30
CA LYS A 48 -16.48 -0.84 -22.46
C LYS A 48 -15.00 -0.68 -22.79
N GLN A 49 -14.65 0.21 -23.70
CA GLN A 49 -13.26 0.49 -24.05
C GLN A 49 -12.47 1.03 -22.86
N LEU A 50 -13.04 1.98 -22.11
CA LEU A 50 -12.42 2.48 -20.89
C LEU A 50 -12.17 1.36 -19.87
N MET A 51 -13.16 0.49 -19.66
CA MET A 51 -13.03 -0.63 -18.72
C MET A 51 -11.90 -1.58 -19.14
N MET A 52 -11.81 -1.91 -20.43
CA MET A 52 -10.71 -2.73 -20.96
C MET A 52 -9.35 -2.04 -20.79
N GLU A 53 -9.25 -0.74 -21.07
CA GLU A 53 -8.00 0.01 -20.89
C GLU A 53 -7.56 0.06 -19.42
N VAL A 54 -8.50 0.21 -18.49
CA VAL A 54 -8.24 0.15 -17.05
C VAL A 54 -7.71 -1.23 -16.68
N GLN A 55 -8.39 -2.30 -17.11
CA GLN A 55 -7.99 -3.67 -16.80
C GLN A 55 -6.58 -4.00 -17.34
N GLN A 56 -6.30 -3.66 -18.59
CA GLN A 56 -4.98 -3.87 -19.20
C GLN A 56 -3.89 -3.08 -18.47
N THR A 57 -4.16 -1.83 -18.12
CA THR A 57 -3.17 -0.98 -17.43
C THR A 57 -2.91 -1.50 -16.01
N GLN A 58 -3.94 -2.01 -15.32
CA GLN A 58 -3.78 -2.64 -14.00
C GLN A 58 -2.95 -3.92 -14.07
N GLN A 59 -3.18 -4.79 -15.06
CA GLN A 59 -2.38 -6.00 -15.25
C GLN A 59 -0.91 -5.68 -15.55
N ALA A 60 -0.65 -4.71 -16.43
CA ALA A 60 0.70 -4.26 -16.73
C ALA A 60 1.40 -3.67 -15.49
N LEU A 61 0.66 -2.91 -14.68
CA LEU A 61 1.14 -2.36 -13.42
C LEU A 61 1.52 -3.45 -12.42
N GLN A 62 0.69 -4.47 -12.24
CA GLN A 62 0.99 -5.59 -11.35
C GLN A 62 2.29 -6.31 -11.76
N LYS A 63 2.43 -6.63 -13.04
CA LYS A 63 3.66 -7.26 -13.56
C LYS A 63 4.90 -6.39 -13.33
N THR A 64 4.79 -5.09 -13.59
CA THR A 64 5.89 -4.14 -13.37
C THR A 64 6.27 -4.06 -11.90
N GLN A 65 5.29 -4.05 -10.99
CA GLN A 65 5.52 -4.06 -9.54
C GLN A 65 6.19 -5.35 -9.06
N GLU A 66 5.81 -6.52 -9.59
CA GLU A 66 6.45 -7.79 -9.27
C GLU A 66 7.93 -7.79 -9.68
N GLN A 67 8.23 -7.31 -10.89
CA GLN A 67 9.61 -7.20 -11.38
C GLN A 67 10.43 -6.17 -10.57
N LEU A 68 9.83 -5.02 -10.24
CA LEU A 68 10.46 -4.01 -9.38
C LEU A 68 10.77 -4.58 -7.99
N ARG A 69 9.92 -5.43 -7.43
CA ARG A 69 10.17 -6.06 -6.12
C ARG A 69 11.45 -6.90 -6.14
N ALA A 70 11.65 -7.70 -7.19
CA ALA A 70 12.85 -8.51 -7.34
C ALA A 70 14.13 -7.66 -7.44
N ILE A 71 14.06 -6.50 -8.10
CA ILE A 71 15.20 -5.56 -8.16
C ILE A 71 15.39 -4.84 -6.83
N GLN A 72 14.31 -4.39 -6.19
CA GLN A 72 14.35 -3.74 -4.88
C GLN A 72 15.05 -4.61 -3.85
N ASP A 73 14.73 -5.90 -3.79
CA ASP A 73 15.37 -6.84 -2.86
C ASP A 73 16.89 -6.90 -3.08
N LYS A 74 17.35 -6.98 -4.33
CA LYS A 74 18.77 -6.95 -4.69
C LYS A 74 19.42 -5.61 -4.34
N VAL A 75 18.71 -4.50 -4.57
CA VAL A 75 19.17 -3.15 -4.23
C VAL A 75 19.36 -3.02 -2.73
N TYR A 76 18.41 -3.45 -1.90
CA TYR A 76 18.56 -3.43 -0.45
C TYR A 76 19.71 -4.32 0.03
N GLN A 77 19.87 -5.52 -0.54
CA GLN A 77 20.98 -6.42 -0.20
C GLN A 77 22.36 -5.81 -0.51
N SER A 78 22.47 -5.02 -1.58
CA SER A 78 23.74 -4.44 -2.03
C SER A 78 24.00 -3.01 -1.52
N ASN A 79 23.02 -2.38 -0.85
CA ASN A 79 23.12 -1.00 -0.39
C ASN A 79 22.76 -0.91 1.11
N PRO A 80 23.72 -1.14 2.03
CA PRO A 80 23.47 -1.12 3.47
C PRO A 80 22.97 0.23 3.97
N ASP A 81 23.32 1.33 3.30
CA ASP A 81 22.83 2.65 3.69
C ASP A 81 21.33 2.85 3.38
N LEU A 82 20.78 2.18 2.36
CA LEU A 82 19.33 2.15 2.15
C LEU A 82 18.61 1.41 3.27
N VAL A 83 19.20 0.33 3.79
CA VAL A 83 18.65 -0.40 4.94
C VAL A 83 18.65 0.51 6.17
N LYS A 84 19.76 1.21 6.45
CA LYS A 84 19.80 2.19 7.56
C LYS A 84 18.76 3.29 7.42
N GLN A 85 18.55 3.82 6.21
CA GLN A 85 17.52 4.84 5.96
C GLN A 85 16.11 4.29 6.22
N LYS A 86 15.84 3.06 5.79
CA LYS A 86 14.58 2.38 6.07
C LYS A 86 14.35 2.20 7.57
N ASP A 87 15.35 1.70 8.30
CA ASP A 87 15.26 1.46 9.73
C ASP A 87 15.08 2.77 10.51
N ALA A 88 15.83 3.81 10.13
CA ALA A 88 15.69 5.16 10.69
C ALA A 88 14.29 5.75 10.47
N LEU A 89 13.71 5.55 9.28
CA LEU A 89 12.33 5.96 9.01
C LEU A 89 11.32 5.18 9.87
N GLN A 90 11.46 3.85 9.98
CA GLN A 90 10.58 3.03 10.82
C GLN A 90 10.63 3.45 12.29
N GLN A 91 11.83 3.68 12.82
CA GLN A 91 12.02 4.15 14.19
C GLN A 91 11.42 5.53 14.42
N ALA A 92 11.60 6.46 13.47
CA ALA A 92 11.02 7.80 13.57
C ALA A 92 9.49 7.75 13.60
N ILE A 93 8.88 6.93 12.74
CA ILE A 93 7.43 6.72 12.72
C ILE A 93 6.96 6.10 14.04
N SER A 94 7.58 5.02 14.50
CA SER A 94 7.20 4.36 15.75
C SER A 94 7.30 5.31 16.95
N LYS A 95 8.39 6.07 17.03
CA LYS A 95 8.58 7.10 18.06
C LYS A 95 7.50 8.17 18.00
N LYS A 96 7.09 8.60 16.80
CA LYS A 96 6.04 9.62 16.64
C LYS A 96 4.65 9.09 16.99
N MET A 97 4.39 7.81 16.71
CA MET A 97 3.14 7.14 17.07
C MET A 97 3.04 6.86 18.57
N SER A 98 4.18 6.65 19.23
CA SER A 98 4.29 6.35 20.66
C SER A 98 4.20 7.63 21.49
N SER A 99 3.06 7.87 22.13
CA SER A 99 2.82 9.07 22.93
C SER A 99 1.76 8.84 24.00
N GLY A 100 1.87 9.53 25.15
CA GLY A 100 0.85 9.47 26.21
C GLY A 100 0.64 8.08 26.80
N GLY A 101 1.71 7.29 26.93
CA GLY A 101 1.67 5.91 27.43
C GLY A 101 1.34 4.84 26.37
N TYR A 102 1.02 5.25 25.13
CA TYR A 102 0.88 4.33 24.01
C TYR A 102 2.25 3.96 23.42
N ASP A 103 2.44 2.67 23.13
CA ASP A 103 3.66 2.09 22.55
C ASP A 103 3.28 1.45 21.21
N ALA A 104 3.74 2.06 20.12
CA ALA A 104 3.35 1.67 18.77
C ALA A 104 3.94 0.31 18.37
N ASP A 105 5.14 -0.02 18.83
CA ASP A 105 5.78 -1.30 18.50
C ASP A 105 5.03 -2.44 19.20
N LYS A 106 4.73 -2.28 20.50
CA LYS A 106 3.91 -3.25 21.24
C LYS A 106 2.52 -3.39 20.66
N GLU A 107 1.90 -2.28 20.26
CA GLU A 107 0.57 -2.34 19.66
C GLU A 107 0.58 -3.09 18.33
N LEU A 108 1.58 -2.85 17.49
CA LEU A 108 1.74 -3.56 16.24
C LEU A 108 1.91 -5.07 16.46
N ASP A 109 2.73 -5.46 17.44
CA ASP A 109 2.94 -6.87 17.76
C ASP A 109 1.67 -7.52 18.34
N ALA A 110 0.90 -6.81 19.17
CA ALA A 110 -0.40 -7.27 19.64
C ALA A 110 -1.40 -7.47 18.50
N LEU A 111 -1.48 -6.53 17.55
CA LEU A 111 -2.33 -6.65 16.36
C LEU A 111 -1.93 -7.85 15.48
N LYS A 112 -0.62 -8.10 15.30
CA LYS A 112 -0.15 -9.29 14.56
C LYS A 112 -0.55 -10.58 15.26
N ALA A 113 -0.32 -10.67 16.57
CA ALA A 113 -0.66 -11.86 17.35
C ALA A 113 -2.17 -12.17 17.27
N MET A 114 -3.03 -11.15 17.28
CA MET A 114 -4.47 -11.31 17.08
C MET A 114 -4.80 -11.90 15.70
N VAL A 115 -4.15 -11.43 14.63
CA VAL A 115 -4.38 -11.96 13.27
C VAL A 115 -3.86 -13.39 13.16
N GLU A 116 -2.65 -13.65 13.66
CA GLU A 116 -2.01 -14.96 13.60
C GLU A 116 -2.80 -16.04 14.32
N LYS A 117 -3.43 -15.70 15.46
CA LYS A 117 -4.30 -16.60 16.23
C LYS A 117 -5.38 -17.26 15.36
N TYR A 118 -5.96 -16.53 14.41
CA TYR A 118 -7.07 -17.02 13.58
C TYR A 118 -6.67 -17.43 12.16
N ASN A 119 -5.42 -17.17 11.76
CA ASN A 119 -4.95 -17.44 10.40
C ASN A 119 -4.85 -18.95 10.08
N THR A 120 -4.73 -19.80 11.11
CA THR A 120 -4.69 -21.26 10.96
C THR A 120 -6.08 -21.90 10.79
N GLY A 121 -7.16 -21.13 10.96
CA GLY A 121 -8.54 -21.57 10.75
C GLY A 121 -9.11 -22.52 11.81
N GLN A 122 -8.35 -22.85 12.86
CA GLN A 122 -8.80 -23.75 13.94
C GLN A 122 -9.80 -23.08 14.90
N GLU A 123 -9.70 -21.76 15.04
CA GLU A 123 -10.59 -20.95 15.86
C GLU A 123 -11.16 -19.80 15.02
N LYS A 124 -12.39 -19.37 15.33
CA LYS A 124 -12.97 -18.15 14.79
C LYS A 124 -12.95 -17.06 15.86
N PRO A 125 -12.63 -15.81 15.51
CA PRO A 125 -12.68 -14.71 16.47
C PRO A 125 -14.11 -14.50 16.95
N THR A 126 -14.25 -14.24 18.24
CA THR A 126 -15.53 -13.82 18.82
C THR A 126 -15.87 -12.39 18.37
N GLN A 127 -17.15 -12.02 18.46
CA GLN A 127 -17.58 -10.66 18.12
C GLN A 127 -16.85 -9.58 18.93
N ALA A 128 -16.52 -9.87 20.19
CA ALA A 128 -15.77 -8.97 21.06
C ALA A 128 -14.31 -8.79 20.59
N GLU A 129 -13.64 -9.88 20.21
CA GLU A 129 -12.27 -9.84 19.68
C GLU A 129 -12.21 -9.10 18.33
N ILE A 130 -13.22 -9.26 17.48
CA ILE A 130 -13.33 -8.50 16.23
C ILE A 130 -13.45 -7.00 16.52
N GLN A 131 -14.32 -6.60 17.45
CA GLN A 131 -14.52 -5.19 17.81
C GLN A 131 -13.27 -4.57 18.44
N ASP A 132 -12.59 -5.30 19.32
CA ASP A 132 -11.34 -4.84 19.94
C ASP A 132 -10.24 -4.65 18.90
N PHE A 133 -10.05 -5.63 18.01
CA PHE A 133 -9.11 -5.53 16.90
C PHE A 133 -9.40 -4.31 16.00
N GLN A 134 -10.66 -4.11 15.59
CA GLN A 134 -11.05 -2.97 14.75
C GLN A 134 -10.74 -1.62 15.42
N LYS A 135 -11.07 -1.48 16.71
CA LYS A 135 -10.79 -0.26 17.48
C LYS A 135 -9.29 0.02 17.58
N ARG A 136 -8.50 -1.01 17.91
CA ARG A 136 -7.04 -0.94 17.99
C ARG A 136 -6.40 -0.59 16.66
N GLN A 137 -6.84 -1.25 15.59
CA GLN A 137 -6.40 -0.98 14.23
C GLN A 137 -6.72 0.46 13.81
N GLN A 138 -7.92 0.96 14.10
CA GLN A 138 -8.30 2.34 13.80
C GLN A 138 -7.40 3.34 14.55
N ALA A 139 -7.16 3.12 15.85
CA ALA A 139 -6.27 3.97 16.64
C ALA A 139 -4.83 3.97 16.11
N PHE A 140 -4.32 2.79 15.74
CA PHE A 140 -3.00 2.63 15.13
C PHE A 140 -2.91 3.38 13.79
N GLN A 141 -3.92 3.25 12.92
CA GLN A 141 -3.97 3.93 11.63
C GLN A 141 -4.03 5.46 11.78
N MET A 142 -4.84 5.99 12.69
CA MET A 142 -4.89 7.43 12.95
C MET A 142 -3.53 7.98 13.40
N ARG A 143 -2.85 7.26 14.30
CA ARG A 143 -1.51 7.65 14.76
C ARG A 143 -0.48 7.58 13.65
N GLN A 144 -0.55 6.55 12.80
CA GLN A 144 0.32 6.45 11.63
C GLN A 144 0.10 7.63 10.68
N GLN A 145 -1.16 7.97 10.36
CA GLN A 145 -1.49 9.12 9.53
C GLN A 145 -0.96 10.44 10.13
N GLN A 146 -1.10 10.63 11.44
CA GLN A 146 -0.54 11.79 12.14
C GLN A 146 0.99 11.81 12.12
N ALA A 147 1.64 10.65 12.25
CA ALA A 147 3.09 10.55 12.15
C ALA A 147 3.58 10.99 10.77
N PHE A 148 2.90 10.61 9.70
CA PHE A 148 3.22 11.07 8.34
C PHE A 148 2.89 12.54 8.06
N GLN A 149 2.24 13.25 8.99
CA GLN A 149 2.12 14.71 8.91
C GLN A 149 3.36 15.43 9.44
N ASP A 150 4.24 14.72 10.16
CA ASP A 150 5.48 15.29 10.67
C ASP A 150 6.47 15.57 9.51
N PRO A 151 7.01 16.80 9.41
CA PRO A 151 7.89 17.18 8.31
C PRO A 151 9.21 16.38 8.29
N ASP A 152 9.74 15.97 9.43
CA ASP A 152 10.97 15.16 9.48
C ASP A 152 10.71 13.73 8.97
N ILE A 153 9.55 13.15 9.31
CA ILE A 153 9.14 11.85 8.76
C ILE A 153 8.93 11.95 7.25
N ARG A 154 8.27 13.00 6.75
CA ARG A 154 8.10 13.23 5.31
C ARG A 154 9.44 13.34 4.60
N ALA A 155 10.36 14.15 5.12
CA ALA A 155 11.69 14.31 4.55
C ALA A 155 12.46 12.97 4.49
N LYS A 156 12.41 12.15 5.56
CA LYS A 156 13.03 10.82 5.56
C LYS A 156 12.40 9.86 4.55
N ALA A 157 11.08 9.89 4.44
CA ALA A 157 10.34 9.07 3.46
C ALA A 157 10.70 9.45 2.02
N GLU A 158 10.72 10.75 1.72
CA GLU A 158 11.12 11.27 0.40
C GLU A 158 12.57 10.92 0.07
N ALA A 159 13.49 11.11 1.02
CA ALA A 159 14.90 10.76 0.83
C ALA A 159 15.08 9.26 0.55
N LEU A 160 14.43 8.39 1.34
CA LEU A 160 14.47 6.95 1.12
C LEU A 160 13.93 6.57 -0.27
N GLN A 161 12.79 7.15 -0.66
CA GLN A 161 12.17 6.92 -1.97
C GLN A 161 13.09 7.32 -3.13
N GLN A 162 13.66 8.53 -3.07
CA GLN A 162 14.56 9.05 -4.10
C GLN A 162 15.83 8.20 -4.21
N ASN A 163 16.43 7.84 -3.08
CA ASN A 163 17.62 7.00 -3.04
C ASN A 163 17.32 5.60 -3.58
N LEU A 164 16.20 4.99 -3.20
CA LEU A 164 15.79 3.68 -3.72
C LEU A 164 15.60 3.74 -5.24
N LYS A 165 14.88 4.75 -5.76
CA LYS A 165 14.70 4.95 -7.20
C LYS A 165 16.05 5.08 -7.92
N ALA A 166 16.94 5.92 -7.41
CA ALA A 166 18.27 6.10 -7.99
C ALA A 166 19.07 4.78 -8.03
N LYS A 167 19.00 3.98 -6.96
CA LYS A 167 19.69 2.69 -6.91
C LYS A 167 19.08 1.62 -7.82
N ILE A 168 17.76 1.60 -8.00
CA ILE A 168 17.09 0.76 -9.00
C ILE A 168 17.52 1.19 -10.42
N GLN A 169 17.55 2.48 -10.72
CA GLN A 169 18.01 2.96 -12.02
C GLN A 169 19.49 2.67 -12.28
N ALA A 170 20.31 2.66 -11.22
CA ALA A 170 21.72 2.30 -11.29
C ALA A 170 21.94 0.78 -11.43
N SER A 171 20.92 -0.06 -11.18
CA SER A 171 21.04 -1.52 -11.31
C SER A 171 21.03 -2.02 -12.76
N GLY A 172 20.80 -1.13 -13.74
CA GLY A 172 20.95 -1.42 -15.16
C GLY A 172 19.79 -0.95 -16.04
N PRO A 173 19.81 -1.27 -17.35
CA PRO A 173 18.76 -0.88 -18.30
C PRO A 173 17.35 -1.37 -17.89
N GLU A 174 17.26 -2.58 -17.35
CA GLU A 174 16.01 -3.15 -16.86
C GLU A 174 15.39 -2.32 -15.72
N GLY A 175 16.20 -1.92 -14.74
CA GLY A 175 15.73 -1.08 -13.63
C GLY A 175 15.22 0.29 -14.12
N LYS A 176 15.90 0.90 -15.10
CA LYS A 176 15.45 2.14 -15.72
C LYS A 176 14.12 1.97 -16.47
N ALA A 177 14.00 0.90 -17.26
CA ALA A 177 12.79 0.60 -18.02
C ALA A 177 11.59 0.39 -17.08
N LEU A 178 11.76 -0.40 -16.02
CA LEU A 178 10.68 -0.68 -15.07
C LEU A 178 10.20 0.56 -14.31
N ILE A 179 11.10 1.48 -13.97
CA ILE A 179 10.70 2.77 -13.35
C ILE A 179 9.91 3.62 -14.35
N ALA A 180 10.35 3.70 -15.60
CA ALA A 180 9.63 4.44 -16.65
C ALA A 180 8.25 3.83 -16.94
N ASP A 181 8.16 2.50 -16.99
CA ASP A 181 6.90 1.77 -17.19
C ASP A 181 5.94 2.02 -16.02
N LEU A 182 6.43 1.97 -14.77
CA LEU A 182 5.65 2.27 -13.58
C LEU A 182 5.04 3.68 -13.66
N GLU A 183 5.87 4.69 -13.94
CA GLU A 183 5.44 6.10 -14.04
C GLU A 183 4.38 6.28 -15.13
N LYS A 184 4.60 5.69 -16.31
CA LYS A 184 3.66 5.73 -17.43
C LYS A 184 2.33 5.05 -17.09
N GLN A 185 2.36 3.91 -16.43
CA GLN A 185 1.16 3.15 -16.05
C GLN A 185 0.34 3.89 -14.98
N VAL A 186 1.00 4.51 -14.00
CA VAL A 186 0.34 5.32 -12.97
C VAL A 186 -0.35 6.53 -13.61
N GLN A 187 0.35 7.29 -14.46
CA GLN A 187 -0.23 8.42 -15.19
C GLN A 187 -1.41 8.00 -16.07
N LYS A 188 -1.32 6.83 -16.72
CA LYS A 188 -2.42 6.28 -17.52
C LYS A 188 -3.63 5.96 -16.65
N LEU A 189 -3.46 5.33 -15.49
CA LEU A 189 -4.57 5.05 -14.57
C LEU A 189 -5.23 6.33 -14.05
N GLU A 190 -4.45 7.36 -13.71
CA GLU A 190 -4.99 8.65 -13.31
C GLU A 190 -5.84 9.29 -14.41
N THR A 191 -5.33 9.26 -15.64
CA THR A 191 -6.06 9.75 -16.83
C THR A 191 -7.36 8.97 -17.06
N LEU A 192 -7.31 7.64 -16.95
CA LEU A 192 -8.48 6.78 -17.12
C LEU A 192 -9.53 7.03 -16.04
N ARG A 193 -9.11 7.23 -14.78
CA ARG A 193 -10.00 7.60 -13.68
C ARG A 193 -10.65 8.96 -13.91
N ALA A 194 -9.90 9.95 -14.38
CA ALA A 194 -10.44 11.26 -14.71
C ALA A 194 -11.50 11.16 -15.82
N LYS A 195 -11.22 10.40 -16.90
CA LYS A 195 -12.18 10.12 -17.97
C LYS A 195 -13.44 9.44 -17.45
N ALA A 196 -13.29 8.43 -16.59
CA ALA A 196 -14.42 7.72 -15.96
C ALA A 196 -15.30 8.68 -15.16
N ALA A 197 -14.69 9.55 -14.35
CA ALA A 197 -15.40 10.53 -13.54
C ALA A 197 -16.16 11.55 -14.41
N THR A 198 -15.61 11.96 -15.56
CA THR A 198 -16.32 12.84 -16.50
C THR A 198 -17.50 12.15 -17.16
N MET A 199 -17.37 10.87 -17.53
CA MET A 199 -18.46 10.11 -18.15
C MET A 199 -19.61 9.82 -17.19
N MET A 200 -19.35 9.64 -15.89
CA MET A 200 -20.40 9.45 -14.88
C MET A 200 -21.18 10.74 -14.54
N LYS A 201 -20.66 11.92 -14.94
CA LYS A 201 -21.31 13.21 -14.71
C LYS A 201 -22.17 13.69 -15.89
N ARG A 202 -22.15 12.96 -17.00
CA ARG A 202 -22.97 13.22 -18.19
C ARG A 202 -24.20 12.33 -18.16
#